data_AF-A0A6M0SZR5-F1
#
_entry.id   AF-A0A6M0SZR5-F1
#
_cell.length_a   1.000
_cell.length_b   1.000
_cell.length_c   1.000
_cell.angle_alpha   90.00
_cell.angle_beta   90.00
_cell.angle_gamma   90.00
#
_symmetry.space_group_name_H-M   'P 1'
#
loop_
_entity.id
_entity.type
_entity.pdbx_description
1 polymer ?
#
loop_
_entity_poly.entity_id
_entity_poly.type
_entity_poly.pdbx_seq_one_letter_code
_entity_poly.pdbx_strand_id
1 'polypeptide(L)'
;MSLTKWNQYLKHVELCRERIQSFFQYPYCLSAIKDLSKIEFHPKVTYIVGENGTGKSTILEAIAIACGFNPEAALSPSRQMSMLVIMNELIKKNSQFIIATHSPIIMSYPDSIIYELNDGIKEVMYKDTENYKITRNFLDKPEKMLKILLYEE
;
A
#
# COMPACT_ATOMS: atom_id res chain seq x y z
N MET A 1 -6.32 -24.93 6.96
CA MET A 1 -7.33 -24.37 6.04
C MET A 1 -6.89 -22.95 5.72
N SER A 2 -6.63 -22.61 4.46
CA SER A 2 -6.14 -21.27 4.08
C SER A 2 -7.21 -20.19 4.27
N LEU A 3 -6.78 -18.93 4.45
CA LEU A 3 -7.71 -17.79 4.45
C LEU A 3 -8.39 -17.64 3.09
N THR A 4 -9.66 -17.26 3.13
CA THR A 4 -10.58 -17.03 2.00
C THR A 4 -11.38 -15.76 2.28
N LYS A 5 -12.18 -15.29 1.31
CA LYS A 5 -13.08 -14.14 1.52
C LYS A 5 -14.05 -14.33 2.69
N TRP A 6 -14.35 -15.57 3.08
CA TRP A 6 -15.33 -15.89 4.12
C TRP A 6 -14.76 -15.91 5.54
N ASN A 7 -13.51 -16.35 5.70
CA ASN A 7 -12.85 -16.56 7.00
C ASN A 7 -11.59 -15.70 7.21
N GLN A 8 -11.34 -14.69 6.38
CA GLN A 8 -10.31 -13.67 6.63
C GLN A 8 -10.64 -12.81 7.87
N TYR A 9 -9.59 -12.27 8.51
CA TYR A 9 -9.74 -11.44 9.70
C TYR A 9 -10.38 -10.08 9.38
N LEU A 10 -9.71 -9.28 8.55
CA LEU A 10 -10.21 -8.00 8.08
C LEU A 10 -10.79 -8.17 6.67
N LYS A 11 -12.07 -7.83 6.51
CA LYS A 11 -12.78 -7.94 5.23
C LYS A 11 -12.78 -6.65 4.43
N HIS A 12 -13.03 -5.54 5.11
CA HIS A 12 -13.02 -4.21 4.53
C HIS A 12 -12.85 -3.16 5.63
N VAL A 13 -12.53 -1.93 5.22
CA VAL A 13 -12.67 -0.73 6.04
C VAL A 13 -13.53 0.27 5.28
N GLU A 14 -14.34 1.02 6.02
CA GLU A 14 -15.17 2.09 5.48
C GLU A 14 -15.07 3.33 6.37
N LEU A 15 -15.23 4.49 5.75
CA LEU A 15 -15.22 5.75 6.48
C LEU A 15 -16.63 6.06 6.99
N CYS A 16 -16.81 6.13 8.31
CA CYS A 16 -18.06 6.55 8.95
C CYS A 16 -18.29 8.06 8.77
N ARG A 17 -18.66 8.49 7.56
CA ARG A 17 -18.76 9.90 7.16
C ARG A 17 -19.70 10.73 8.05
N GLU A 18 -20.75 10.12 8.59
CA GLU A 18 -21.70 10.78 9.51
C GLU A 18 -21.05 11.31 10.79
N ARG A 19 -19.88 10.78 11.17
CA ARG A 19 -19.14 11.20 12.37
C ARG A 19 -18.11 12.30 12.09
N ILE A 20 -17.99 12.76 10.84
CA ILE A 20 -16.98 13.73 10.41
C ILE A 20 -17.57 15.14 10.43
N GLN A 21 -16.97 16.03 11.22
CA GLN A 21 -17.40 17.42 11.33
C GLN A 21 -16.94 18.28 10.15
N SER A 22 -15.75 18.01 9.58
CA SER A 22 -15.20 18.78 8.46
C SER A 22 -14.18 17.97 7.66
N PHE A 23 -14.30 18.00 6.33
CA PHE A 23 -13.30 17.47 5.39
C PHE A 23 -12.22 18.50 5.01
N PHE A 24 -12.18 19.65 5.68
CA PHE A 24 -11.13 20.66 5.50
C PHE A 24 -10.06 20.61 6.60
N GLN A 25 -10.23 19.74 7.59
CA GLN A 25 -9.29 19.57 8.70
C GLN A 25 -8.57 18.24 8.61
N TYR A 26 -7.32 18.20 9.08
CA TYR A 26 -6.56 16.97 9.20
C TYR A 26 -7.23 16.01 10.20
N PRO A 27 -7.28 14.68 9.94
CA PRO A 27 -6.76 13.99 8.76
C PRO A 27 -7.73 13.93 7.56
N TYR A 28 -8.96 14.42 7.71
CA TYR A 28 -10.03 14.29 6.71
C TYR A 28 -9.83 15.12 5.42
N CYS A 29 -8.93 16.09 5.44
CA CYS A 29 -8.56 16.88 4.27
C CYS A 29 -7.58 16.17 3.32
N LEU A 30 -6.99 15.05 3.72
CA LEU A 30 -6.14 14.24 2.86
C LEU A 30 -6.99 13.61 1.74
N SER A 31 -6.51 13.63 0.49
CA SER A 31 -7.26 13.14 -0.67
C SER A 31 -7.77 11.70 -0.46
N ALA A 32 -6.89 10.80 -0.03
CA ALA A 32 -7.26 9.41 0.17
C ALA A 32 -8.32 9.22 1.25
N ILE A 33 -8.32 10.03 2.31
CA ILE A 33 -9.33 9.95 3.38
C ILE A 33 -10.65 10.54 2.89
N LYS A 34 -10.60 11.71 2.25
CA LYS A 34 -11.78 12.39 1.73
C LYS A 34 -12.55 11.53 0.73
N ASP A 35 -11.84 10.80 -0.11
CA ASP A 35 -12.40 9.94 -1.16
C ASP A 35 -12.60 8.48 -0.72
N LEU A 36 -12.19 8.15 0.52
CA LEU A 36 -12.37 6.81 1.10
C LEU A 36 -13.87 6.52 1.27
N SER A 37 -14.40 5.63 0.43
CA SER A 37 -15.73 5.05 0.62
C SER A 37 -15.59 3.73 1.35
N LYS A 38 -15.07 2.72 0.66
CA LYS A 38 -14.82 1.37 1.16
C LYS A 38 -13.55 0.81 0.50
N ILE A 39 -12.68 0.21 1.29
CA ILE A 39 -11.55 -0.60 0.79
C ILE A 39 -11.83 -2.04 1.16
N GLU A 40 -11.88 -2.94 0.18
CA GLU A 40 -11.97 -4.37 0.43
C GLU A 40 -10.58 -5.00 0.52
N PHE A 41 -10.36 -5.83 1.53
CA PHE A 41 -9.07 -6.49 1.72
C PHE A 41 -9.03 -7.86 1.05
N HIS A 42 -7.86 -8.17 0.50
CA HIS A 42 -7.52 -9.51 0.06
C HIS A 42 -7.33 -10.45 1.27
N PRO A 43 -7.76 -11.72 1.20
CA PRO A 43 -7.59 -12.69 2.29
C PRO A 43 -6.15 -12.94 2.71
N LYS A 44 -5.17 -12.67 1.82
CA LYS A 44 -3.74 -12.88 2.10
C LYS A 44 -2.98 -11.57 2.22
N VAL A 45 -3.00 -10.76 1.16
CA VAL A 45 -2.11 -9.59 1.05
C VAL A 45 -2.82 -8.46 0.31
N THR A 46 -2.93 -7.31 0.98
CA THR A 46 -3.37 -6.04 0.38
C THR A 46 -2.26 -5.01 0.51
N TYR A 47 -1.92 -4.34 -0.58
CA TYR A 47 -0.97 -3.24 -0.60
C TYR A 47 -1.68 -1.89 -0.73
N ILE A 48 -1.13 -0.88 -0.06
CA ILE A 48 -1.55 0.52 -0.17
C ILE A 48 -0.35 1.35 -0.63
N VAL A 49 -0.46 1.98 -1.80
CA VAL A 49 0.62 2.70 -2.49
C VAL A 49 0.12 4.10 -2.88
N GLY A 50 0.97 4.95 -3.46
CA GLY A 50 0.63 6.34 -3.83
C GLY A 50 1.62 7.37 -3.26
N GLU A 51 1.54 8.64 -3.61
CA GLU A 51 2.59 9.61 -3.25
C GLU A 51 2.73 9.89 -1.74
N ASN A 52 3.86 10.46 -1.33
CA ASN A 52 4.03 10.92 0.06
C ASN A 52 2.99 12.00 0.39
N GLY A 53 2.39 11.92 1.58
CA GLY A 53 1.36 12.87 2.01
C GLY A 53 -0.06 12.55 1.53
N THR A 54 -0.28 11.53 0.69
CA THR A 54 -1.65 11.17 0.24
C THR A 54 -2.52 10.53 1.33
N GLY A 55 -1.93 10.10 2.46
CA GLY A 55 -2.64 9.54 3.61
C GLY A 55 -2.49 8.03 3.81
N LYS A 56 -1.59 7.36 3.09
CA LYS A 56 -1.31 5.91 3.25
C LYS A 56 -1.06 5.51 4.71
N SER A 57 -0.11 6.18 5.37
CA SER A 57 0.23 5.89 6.77
C SER A 57 -0.93 6.20 7.69
N THR A 58 -1.67 7.28 7.43
CA THR A 58 -2.87 7.64 8.18
C THR A 58 -3.96 6.57 8.10
N ILE A 59 -4.20 5.98 6.91
CA ILE A 59 -5.13 4.85 6.75
C ILE A 59 -4.62 3.62 7.52
N LEU A 60 -3.34 3.26 7.34
CA LEU A 60 -2.78 2.08 7.97
C LEU A 60 -2.76 2.20 9.51
N GLU A 61 -2.41 3.38 10.02
CA GLU A 61 -2.45 3.70 11.45
C GLU A 61 -3.88 3.68 11.99
N ALA A 62 -4.87 4.23 11.28
CA ALA A 62 -6.27 4.17 11.68
C ALA A 62 -6.76 2.71 11.79
N ILE A 63 -6.41 1.85 10.83
CA ILE A 63 -6.70 0.42 10.87
C ILE A 63 -5.99 -0.24 12.06
N ALA A 64 -4.69 0.04 12.24
CA ALA A 64 -3.88 -0.54 13.31
C ALA A 64 -4.43 -0.16 14.69
N ILE A 65 -4.74 1.12 14.93
CA ILE A 65 -5.35 1.62 16.16
C ILE A 65 -6.71 0.95 16.39
N ALA A 66 -7.56 0.86 15.36
CA ALA A 66 -8.86 0.19 15.46
C ALA A 66 -8.72 -1.31 15.81
N CYS A 67 -7.59 -1.94 15.47
CA CYS A 67 -7.29 -3.34 15.74
C CYS A 67 -6.38 -3.56 16.97
N GLY A 68 -5.84 -2.51 17.60
CA GLY A 68 -4.90 -2.60 18.72
C GLY A 68 -3.45 -2.96 18.36
N PHE A 69 -2.97 -2.62 17.16
CA PHE A 69 -1.60 -2.91 16.67
C PHE A 69 -0.72 -1.66 16.55
N ASN A 70 0.60 -1.86 16.50
CA ASN A 70 1.61 -0.81 16.25
C ASN A 70 2.14 -0.88 14.80
N PRO A 71 2.31 0.25 14.09
CA PRO A 71 2.90 0.28 12.75
C PRO A 71 4.44 0.16 12.77
N GLU A 72 5.05 -0.45 11.75
CA GLU A 72 6.51 -0.65 11.63
C GLU A 72 7.07 -0.12 10.30
N ALA A 73 8.35 0.27 10.28
CA ALA A 73 9.02 1.05 9.22
C ALA A 73 10.17 0.30 8.49
N ALA A 74 10.76 1.03 7.54
CA ALA A 74 11.50 0.58 6.35
C ALA A 74 12.62 -0.48 6.48
N LEU A 75 12.79 -1.25 5.41
CA LEU A 75 13.76 -2.34 5.25
C LEU A 75 14.72 -2.07 4.07
N SER A 76 15.98 -2.51 4.17
CA SER A 76 16.92 -2.56 3.02
C SER A 76 16.43 -3.55 1.94
N PRO A 77 16.89 -3.47 0.67
CA PRO A 77 16.46 -4.40 -0.38
C PRO A 77 16.66 -5.89 -0.03
N SER A 78 17.78 -6.23 0.60
CA SER A 78 18.04 -7.60 1.08
C SER A 78 17.04 -8.04 2.14
N ARG A 79 16.72 -7.16 3.10
CA ARG A 79 15.72 -7.42 4.13
C ARG A 79 14.29 -7.50 3.56
N GLN A 80 14.00 -6.76 2.48
CA GLN A 80 12.73 -6.85 1.78
C GLN A 80 12.53 -8.23 1.13
N MET A 81 13.57 -8.81 0.53
CA MET A 81 13.50 -10.18 0.02
C MET A 81 13.26 -11.20 1.13
N SER A 82 13.95 -11.06 2.27
CA SER A 82 13.70 -11.90 3.45
C SER A 82 12.28 -11.74 3.99
N MET A 83 11.74 -10.52 3.97
CA MET A 83 10.35 -10.26 4.36
C MET A 83 9.37 -11.04 3.47
N LEU A 84 9.59 -11.13 2.15
CA LEU A 84 8.72 -11.94 1.28
C LEU A 84 8.70 -13.42 1.67
N VAL A 85 9.86 -13.97 2.06
CA VAL A 85 9.96 -15.36 2.54
C VAL A 85 9.18 -15.54 3.83
N ILE A 86 9.38 -14.63 4.80
CA ILE A 86 8.68 -14.66 6.09
C ILE A 86 7.17 -14.50 5.89
N MET A 87 6.74 -13.54 5.06
CA MET A 87 5.34 -13.34 4.71
C MET A 87 4.73 -14.62 4.14
N ASN A 88 5.41 -15.28 3.20
CA ASN A 88 4.93 -16.51 2.60
C ASN A 88 4.70 -17.63 3.63
N GLU A 89 5.62 -17.79 4.57
CA GLU A 89 5.49 -18.77 5.66
C GLU A 89 4.35 -18.42 6.62
N LEU A 90 4.17 -17.14 6.94
CA LEU A 90 3.08 -16.66 7.78
C LEU A 90 1.71 -16.80 7.10
N ILE A 91 1.62 -16.53 5.80
CA ILE A 91 0.39 -16.74 5.00
C ILE A 91 -0.01 -18.21 4.99
N LYS A 92 0.95 -19.15 4.84
CA LYS A 92 0.68 -20.59 4.98
C LYS A 92 0.17 -20.98 6.37
N LYS A 93 0.51 -20.19 7.39
CA LYS A 93 0.00 -20.30 8.77
C LYS A 93 -1.24 -19.43 9.03
N ASN A 94 -1.96 -19.05 7.97
CA ASN A 94 -3.19 -18.25 8.01
C ASN A 94 -2.99 -16.84 8.56
N SER A 95 -1.91 -16.17 8.19
CA SER A 95 -1.75 -14.73 8.46
C SER A 95 -2.28 -13.89 7.29
N GLN A 96 -2.83 -12.72 7.61
CA GLN A 96 -3.25 -11.70 6.65
C GLN A 96 -2.32 -10.47 6.76
N PHE A 97 -1.97 -9.87 5.62
CA PHE A 97 -1.11 -8.71 5.54
C PHE A 97 -1.82 -7.54 4.88
N ILE A 98 -1.73 -6.36 5.51
CA ILE A 98 -2.09 -5.07 4.95
C ILE A 98 -0.84 -4.20 5.05
N ILE A 99 -0.26 -3.82 3.91
CA ILE A 99 1.07 -3.22 3.86
C ILE A 99 1.00 -1.91 3.08
N ALA A 100 1.45 -0.80 3.68
CA ALA A 100 1.72 0.43 2.95
C ALA A 100 3.20 0.45 2.53
N THR A 101 3.50 0.62 1.24
CA THR A 101 4.90 0.57 0.75
C THR A 101 5.10 1.31 -0.56
N HIS A 102 6.36 1.72 -0.80
CA HIS A 102 6.85 2.19 -2.11
C HIS A 102 7.73 1.16 -2.81
N SER A 103 8.06 0.05 -2.16
CA SER A 103 9.03 -0.90 -2.68
C SER A 103 8.38 -1.81 -3.74
N PRO A 104 8.86 -1.78 -5.01
CA PRO A 104 8.42 -2.75 -6.01
C PRO A 104 8.77 -4.19 -5.62
N ILE A 105 9.84 -4.40 -4.86
CA ILE A 105 10.23 -5.73 -4.37
C ILE A 105 9.13 -6.29 -3.46
N ILE A 106 8.68 -5.51 -2.47
CA ILE A 106 7.65 -5.96 -1.54
C ILE A 106 6.30 -6.16 -2.25
N MET A 107 5.94 -5.27 -3.18
CA MET A 107 4.70 -5.37 -3.96
C MET A 107 4.67 -6.57 -4.93
N SER A 108 5.80 -7.23 -5.17
CA SER A 108 5.88 -8.34 -6.12
C SER A 108 5.27 -9.65 -5.63
N TYR A 109 4.79 -9.71 -4.37
CA TYR A 109 4.16 -10.93 -3.85
C TYR A 109 2.91 -11.28 -4.68
N PRO A 110 2.79 -12.54 -5.16
CA PRO A 110 1.71 -12.94 -6.06
C PRO A 110 0.36 -13.03 -5.34
N ASP A 111 -0.74 -13.04 -6.10
CA ASP A 111 -2.10 -13.21 -5.57
C ASP A 111 -2.41 -12.19 -4.46
N SER A 112 -2.30 -10.91 -4.84
CA SER A 112 -2.47 -9.75 -3.96
C SER A 112 -3.30 -8.67 -4.64
N ILE A 113 -3.91 -7.80 -3.83
CA ILE A 113 -4.59 -6.57 -4.29
C ILE A 113 -3.68 -5.39 -4.00
N ILE A 114 -3.57 -4.44 -4.94
CA ILE A 114 -2.82 -3.19 -4.75
C ILE A 114 -3.77 -2.02 -4.95
N TYR A 115 -3.93 -1.19 -3.93
CA TYR A 115 -4.63 0.09 -4.01
C TYR A 115 -3.65 1.25 -4.12
N GLU A 116 -3.79 2.06 -5.16
CA GLU A 116 -3.05 3.30 -5.33
C GLU A 116 -3.89 4.49 -4.85
N LEU A 117 -3.31 5.29 -3.94
CA LEU A 117 -3.87 6.47 -3.33
C LEU A 117 -3.31 7.73 -4.00
N ASN A 118 -4.06 8.28 -4.95
CA ASN A 118 -3.75 9.53 -5.65
C ASN A 118 -4.99 10.45 -5.59
N ASP A 119 -5.61 10.72 -6.74
CA ASP A 119 -6.94 11.32 -6.86
C ASP A 119 -8.03 10.26 -6.58
N GLY A 120 -8.13 9.88 -5.31
CA GLY A 120 -8.98 8.79 -4.83
C GLY A 120 -8.23 7.46 -4.70
N ILE A 121 -9.01 6.39 -4.53
CA ILE A 121 -8.52 5.04 -4.26
C ILE A 121 -8.85 4.13 -5.43
N LYS A 122 -7.83 3.57 -6.07
CA LYS A 122 -8.01 2.70 -7.25
C LYS A 122 -7.23 1.41 -7.11
N GLU A 123 -7.85 0.29 -7.46
CA GLU A 123 -7.13 -0.97 -7.62
C GLU A 123 -6.29 -0.92 -8.89
N VAL A 124 -5.01 -1.31 -8.80
CA VAL A 124 -4.06 -1.28 -9.91
C VAL A 124 -3.26 -2.58 -9.97
N MET A 125 -2.78 -2.92 -11.17
CA MET A 125 -1.86 -4.04 -11.33
C MET A 125 -0.44 -3.64 -10.89
N TYR A 126 0.34 -4.60 -10.39
CA TYR A 126 1.72 -4.37 -9.93
C TYR A 126 2.58 -3.58 -10.92
N LYS A 127 2.56 -3.97 -12.20
CA LYS A 127 3.35 -3.31 -13.26
C LYS A 127 2.81 -1.93 -13.64
N ASP A 128 1.57 -1.63 -13.26
CA ASP A 128 0.94 -0.35 -13.54
C ASP A 128 1.19 0.69 -12.45
N THR A 129 1.66 0.27 -11.27
CA THR A 129 2.06 1.18 -10.20
C THR A 129 3.14 2.15 -10.66
N GLU A 130 3.05 3.39 -10.20
CA GLU A 130 4.05 4.42 -10.50
C GLU A 130 5.45 4.01 -10.02
N ASN A 131 5.55 3.51 -8.78
CA ASN A 131 6.81 3.06 -8.19
C ASN A 131 7.49 1.96 -9.04
N TYR A 132 6.73 1.01 -9.60
CA TYR A 132 7.29 0.00 -10.51
C TYR A 132 7.82 0.64 -11.79
N LYS A 133 7.01 1.47 -12.44
CA LYS A 133 7.36 2.12 -13.72
C LYS A 133 8.62 2.98 -13.59
N ILE A 134 8.68 3.84 -12.58
CA ILE A 134 9.83 4.72 -12.33
C ILE A 134 11.09 3.90 -12.05
N THR A 135 11.00 2.94 -11.11
CA THR A 135 12.16 2.12 -10.74
C THR A 135 12.67 1.31 -11.93
N ARG A 136 11.75 0.70 -12.70
CA ARG A 136 12.11 -0.08 -13.88
C ARG A 136 12.79 0.77 -14.94
N ASN A 137 12.23 1.94 -15.25
CA ASN A 137 12.81 2.86 -16.24
C ASN A 137 14.22 3.30 -15.84
N PHE A 138 14.42 3.62 -14.55
CA PHE A 138 15.73 4.05 -14.05
C PHE A 138 16.77 2.93 -14.12
N LEU A 139 16.40 1.72 -13.69
CA LEU A 139 17.30 0.57 -13.75
C LEU A 139 17.62 0.13 -15.18
N ASP A 140 16.68 0.29 -16.12
CA ASP A 140 16.90 -0.10 -17.52
C ASP A 140 17.75 0.92 -18.30
N LYS A 141 17.70 2.22 -17.94
CA LYS A 141 18.35 3.30 -18.69
C LYS A 141 18.92 4.41 -17.77
N PRO A 142 19.84 4.08 -16.85
CA PRO A 142 20.27 5.01 -15.82
C PRO A 142 20.98 6.25 -16.39
N GLU A 143 21.88 6.08 -17.36
CA GLU A 143 22.63 7.21 -17.94
C GLU A 143 21.71 8.17 -18.70
N LYS A 144 20.74 7.63 -19.45
CA LYS A 144 19.77 8.45 -20.17
C LYS A 144 18.89 9.25 -19.21
N MET A 145 18.41 8.62 -18.14
CA MET A 145 17.58 9.31 -17.14
C MET A 145 18.38 10.35 -16.38
N LEU A 146 19.63 10.06 -16.00
CA LEU A 146 20.51 11.04 -15.37
C LEU A 146 20.81 12.21 -16.32
N LYS A 147 20.96 11.95 -17.62
CA LYS A 147 21.13 13.01 -18.61
C LYS A 147 19.93 13.97 -18.64
N ILE A 148 18.72 13.42 -18.71
CA ILE A 148 17.45 14.18 -18.66
C ILE A 148 17.37 15.00 -17.37
N LEU A 149 17.60 14.37 -16.23
CA LEU A 149 17.40 15.01 -14.92
C LEU A 149 18.43 16.08 -14.57
N LEU A 150 19.67 15.97 -15.07
CA LEU A 150 20.79 16.81 -14.64
C LEU A 150 21.28 17.77 -15.73
N TYR A 151 20.94 17.55 -17.00
CA TYR A 151 21.53 18.27 -18.13
C TYR A 151 20.53 18.64 -19.24
N GLU A 152 19.23 18.46 -19.05
CA GLU A 152 18.23 19.13 -19.89
C GLU A 152 17.94 20.52 -19.31
N GLU A 153 18.30 21.56 -20.08
CA GLU A 153 17.64 22.88 -20.09
C GLU A 153 16.42 22.83 -21.02
#